data_AF-A0A2B7YR62-F1
#
_entry.id   AF-A0A2B7YR62-F1
#
_cell.length_a   1.000
_cell.length_b   1.000
_cell.length_c   1.000
_cell.angle_alpha   90.00
_cell.angle_beta   90.00
_cell.angle_gamma   90.00
#
_symmetry.space_group_name_H-M   'P 1'
#
loop_
_entity.id
_entity.type
_entity.pdbx_description
1 polymer ?
#
loop_
_entity_poly.entity_id
_entity_poly.type
_entity_poly.pdbx_seq_one_letter_code
_entity_poly.pdbx_strand_id
1 'polypeptide(L)'
;MDKAPKIYADWIKAFNVLKSGEDDEAILPLIQEGEIVWQSGVAERFLRKLVDTINFRLNKATDAFQRSHQTDENEIVQSLMQLRRELQFMLKVVDINAIPVKEKTELRNMIINQSNSIQESLEKSSESDRSGKLSSIIKNNKVTVQ
;
A
#
# COMPACT_ATOMS: atom_id res chain seq x y z
N MET A 1 11.99 8.75 14.43
CA MET A 1 11.79 10.05 13.75
C MET A 1 10.67 10.70 14.51
N ASP A 2 10.87 11.92 15.02
CA ASP A 2 10.08 12.36 16.18
C ASP A 2 9.29 13.64 15.90
N LYS A 3 9.32 14.13 14.65
CA LYS A 3 8.64 15.35 14.20
C LYS A 3 8.12 15.19 12.78
N ALA A 4 7.00 15.82 12.49
CA ALA A 4 6.43 15.90 11.15
C ALA A 4 7.41 16.60 10.18
N PRO A 5 7.55 16.13 8.93
CA PRO A 5 8.45 16.70 7.95
C PRO A 5 7.95 18.08 7.49
N LYS A 6 8.87 19.03 7.33
CA LYS A 6 8.54 20.39 6.83
C LYS A 6 9.27 20.77 5.54
N ILE A 7 10.45 20.16 5.31
CA ILE A 7 11.23 20.36 4.10
C ILE A 7 11.42 19.04 3.36
N TYR A 8 11.78 19.11 2.08
CA TYR A 8 11.97 17.93 1.24
C TYR A 8 12.94 16.90 1.83
N ALA A 9 14.03 17.35 2.48
CA ALA A 9 14.98 16.43 3.11
C ALA A 9 14.35 15.62 4.26
N ASP A 10 13.43 16.20 5.02
CA ASP A 10 12.72 15.48 6.08
C ASP A 10 11.74 14.47 5.50
N TRP A 11 11.07 14.84 4.40
CA TRP A 11 10.19 13.93 3.66
C TRP A 11 10.93 12.70 3.13
N ILE A 12 12.15 12.87 2.62
CA ILE A 12 12.98 11.74 2.20
C ILE A 12 13.28 10.81 3.39
N LYS A 13 13.56 11.35 4.58
CA LYS A 13 13.76 10.53 5.78
C LYS A 13 12.48 9.79 6.16
N ALA A 14 11.34 10.47 6.15
CA ALA A 14 10.04 9.87 6.46
C ALA A 14 9.71 8.74 5.47
N PHE A 15 9.93 8.94 4.17
CA PHE A 15 9.73 7.91 3.16
C PHE A 15 10.67 6.72 3.32
N ASN A 16 11.91 6.93 3.74
CA ASN A 16 12.82 5.81 4.02
C ASN A 16 12.33 4.98 5.21
N VAL A 17 11.85 5.63 6.28
CA VAL A 17 11.24 4.93 7.43
C VAL A 17 9.98 4.18 6.98
N LEU A 18 9.06 4.85 6.28
CA LEU A 18 7.86 4.22 5.74
C LEU A 18 8.20 3.01 4.87
N LYS A 19 9.20 3.13 3.98
CA LYS A 19 9.66 2.07 3.08
C LYS A 19 10.20 0.85 3.81
N SER A 20 10.81 1.02 4.98
CA SER A 20 11.30 -0.10 5.81
C SER A 20 10.14 -0.96 6.31
N GLY A 21 9.03 -0.30 6.70
CA GLY A 21 7.87 -0.91 7.36
C GLY A 21 8.12 -1.34 8.80
N GLU A 22 9.18 -0.83 9.43
CA GLU A 22 9.55 -1.19 10.81
C GLU A 22 8.73 -0.45 11.87
N ASP A 23 8.21 0.74 11.55
CA ASP A 23 7.52 1.62 12.51
C ASP A 23 6.36 2.38 11.86
N ASP A 24 5.44 1.60 11.27
CA ASP A 24 4.27 2.13 10.55
C ASP A 24 3.32 2.93 11.45
N GLU A 25 3.23 2.56 12.73
CA GLU A 25 2.38 3.22 13.71
C GLU A 25 2.90 4.62 14.06
N ALA A 26 4.21 4.77 14.30
CA ALA A 26 4.77 6.08 14.63
C ALA A 26 4.91 6.98 13.39
N ILE A 27 5.21 6.44 12.21
CA ILE A 27 5.48 7.27 11.03
C ILE A 27 4.21 7.83 10.37
N LEU A 28 3.09 7.11 10.46
CA LEU A 28 1.83 7.51 9.82
C LEU A 28 1.34 8.91 10.25
N PRO A 29 1.17 9.23 11.55
CA PRO A 29 0.70 10.55 11.95
C PRO A 29 1.67 11.65 11.51
N LEU A 30 2.99 11.40 11.58
CA LEU A 30 4.01 12.36 11.13
C LEU A 30 3.90 12.66 9.64
N ILE A 31 3.65 11.64 8.81
CA ILE A 31 3.42 11.82 7.38
C ILE A 31 2.14 12.61 7.12
N GLN A 32 1.04 12.30 7.80
CA GLN A 32 -0.25 12.97 7.58
C GLN A 32 -0.23 14.46 7.96
N GLU A 33 0.49 14.79 9.04
CA GLU A 33 0.66 16.16 9.55
C GLU A 33 1.80 16.95 8.87
N GLY A 34 2.57 16.30 7.98
CA GLY A 34 3.69 16.92 7.30
C GLY A 34 3.29 18.13 6.45
N GLU A 35 4.19 19.10 6.39
CA GLU A 35 4.04 20.31 5.58
C GLU A 35 4.98 20.24 4.37
N ILE A 36 4.53 20.75 3.21
CA ILE A 36 5.40 20.98 2.06
C ILE A 36 4.90 22.18 1.26
N VAL A 37 5.84 22.97 0.75
CA VAL A 37 5.52 24.06 -0.18
C VAL A 37 5.12 23.46 -1.53
N TRP A 38 3.83 23.53 -1.85
CA TRP A 38 3.26 22.98 -3.07
C TRP A 38 3.47 23.91 -4.26
N GLN A 39 4.63 23.79 -4.90
CA GLN A 39 5.00 24.55 -6.10
C GLN A 39 5.57 23.62 -7.18
N SER A 40 5.55 24.07 -8.44
CA SER A 40 6.14 23.30 -9.54
C SER A 40 7.64 23.05 -9.29
N GLY A 41 8.10 21.89 -9.74
CA GLY A 41 9.37 21.26 -9.40
C GLY A 41 9.34 20.48 -8.07
N VAL A 42 8.76 21.05 -7.00
CA VAL A 42 8.71 20.40 -5.68
C VAL A 42 7.61 19.35 -5.65
N ALA A 43 6.41 19.70 -6.10
CA ALA A 43 5.24 18.81 -6.13
C ALA A 43 5.50 17.54 -6.94
N GLU A 44 6.07 17.65 -8.14
CA GLU A 44 6.32 16.52 -9.05
C GLU A 44 7.40 15.59 -8.47
N ARG A 45 8.46 16.15 -7.87
CA ARG A 45 9.50 15.36 -7.21
C ARG A 45 8.96 14.63 -5.99
N PHE A 46 8.13 15.32 -5.21
CA PHE A 46 7.49 14.79 -4.04
C PHE A 46 6.55 13.63 -4.38
N LEU A 47 5.61 13.85 -5.30
CA LEU A 47 4.66 12.83 -5.78
C LEU A 47 5.38 11.61 -6.33
N ARG A 48 6.41 11.81 -7.17
CA ARG A 48 7.22 10.70 -7.68
C ARG A 48 7.82 9.87 -6.54
N LYS A 49 8.37 10.51 -5.51
CA LYS A 49 8.96 9.78 -4.38
C LYS A 49 7.95 9.09 -3.50
N LEU A 50 6.78 9.69 -3.31
CA LEU A 50 5.66 9.05 -2.62
C LEU A 50 5.19 7.80 -3.38
N VAL A 51 4.97 7.92 -4.69
CA VAL A 51 4.57 6.81 -5.56
C VAL A 51 5.64 5.70 -5.59
N ASP A 52 6.93 6.05 -5.71
CA ASP A 52 8.04 5.08 -5.62
C ASP A 52 7.97 4.28 -4.31
N THR A 53 7.66 4.96 -3.20
CA THR A 53 7.61 4.37 -1.86
C THR A 53 6.40 3.44 -1.70
N ILE A 54 5.22 3.89 -2.15
CA ILE A 54 3.99 3.09 -2.15
C ILE A 54 4.18 1.83 -3.00
N ASN A 55 4.65 1.99 -4.24
CA ASN A 55 4.87 0.87 -5.14
C ASN A 55 5.87 -0.13 -4.57
N PHE A 56 6.95 0.33 -3.94
CA PHE A 56 7.90 -0.56 -3.29
C PHE A 56 7.24 -1.43 -2.22
N ARG A 57 6.40 -0.83 -1.37
CA ARG A 57 5.71 -1.54 -0.30
C ARG A 57 4.67 -2.52 -0.80
N LEU A 58 3.85 -2.10 -1.75
CA LEU A 58 2.83 -2.97 -2.35
C LEU A 58 3.46 -4.13 -3.11
N ASN A 59 4.58 -3.90 -3.83
CA ASN A 59 5.33 -4.97 -4.49
C ASN A 59 5.94 -5.92 -3.45
N LYS A 60 6.58 -5.40 -2.39
CA LYS A 60 7.14 -6.23 -1.31
C LYS A 60 6.09 -7.13 -0.67
N ALA A 61 4.89 -6.61 -0.40
CA ALA A 61 3.80 -7.39 0.17
C ALA A 61 3.22 -8.41 -0.81
N THR A 62 3.11 -8.06 -2.10
CA THR A 62 2.67 -8.98 -3.16
C THR A 62 3.68 -10.12 -3.34
N ASP A 63 4.98 -9.81 -3.35
CA ASP A 63 6.04 -10.81 -3.43
C ASP A 63 6.07 -11.72 -2.20
N ALA A 64 5.85 -11.16 -1.00
CA ALA A 64 5.76 -11.95 0.23
C ALA A 64 4.58 -12.93 0.18
N PHE A 65 3.42 -12.47 -0.31
CA PHE A 65 2.27 -13.32 -0.56
C PHE A 65 2.60 -14.44 -1.56
N GLN A 66 3.20 -14.11 -2.70
CA GLN A 66 3.54 -15.11 -3.73
C GLN A 66 4.59 -16.14 -3.27
N ARG A 67 5.55 -15.73 -2.43
CA ARG A 67 6.60 -16.63 -1.91
C ARG A 67 6.13 -17.52 -0.77
N SER A 68 5.06 -17.15 -0.06
CA SER A 68 4.50 -18.03 0.95
C SER A 68 4.04 -19.33 0.26
N HIS A 69 4.72 -20.44 0.56
CA HIS A 69 4.35 -21.76 0.05
C HIS A 69 3.14 -22.21 0.86
N GLN A 70 1.98 -21.63 0.55
CA GLN A 70 0.75 -21.83 1.29
C GLN A 70 0.26 -23.25 1.04
N THR A 71 0.56 -24.14 2.00
CA THR A 71 0.17 -25.55 1.91
C THR A 71 -1.11 -25.83 2.67
N ASP A 72 -1.47 -24.95 3.61
CA ASP A 72 -2.71 -24.98 4.39
C ASP A 72 -3.57 -23.73 4.13
N GLU A 73 -4.89 -23.90 4.20
CA GLU A 73 -5.90 -22.86 4.02
C GLU A 73 -5.69 -21.68 4.96
N ASN A 74 -5.30 -21.98 6.20
CA ASN A 74 -5.12 -20.95 7.22
C ASN A 74 -3.98 -19.99 6.83
N GLU A 75 -2.90 -20.51 6.24
CA GLU A 75 -1.78 -19.73 5.73
C GLU A 75 -2.19 -18.84 4.54
N ILE A 76 -3.03 -19.38 3.64
CA ILE A 76 -3.61 -18.62 2.51
C ILE A 76 -4.40 -17.42 3.06
N VAL A 77 -5.30 -17.68 4.01
CA VAL A 77 -6.15 -16.65 4.62
C VAL A 77 -5.30 -15.58 5.31
N GLN A 78 -4.32 -15.98 6.14
CA GLN A 78 -3.45 -15.02 6.82
C GLN A 78 -2.66 -14.17 5.83
N SER A 79 -2.15 -14.76 4.75
CA SER A 79 -1.40 -14.05 3.72
C SER A 79 -2.28 -13.07 2.94
N LEU A 80 -3.53 -13.44 2.61
CA LEU A 80 -4.51 -12.53 2.01
C LEU A 80 -4.85 -11.37 2.95
N MET A 81 -5.03 -11.65 4.25
CA MET A 81 -5.27 -10.62 5.26
C MET A 81 -4.07 -9.66 5.40
N GLN A 82 -2.84 -10.17 5.39
CA GLN A 82 -1.61 -9.37 5.43
C GLN A 82 -1.55 -8.42 4.23
N LEU A 83 -1.81 -8.93 3.02
CA LEU A 83 -1.81 -8.12 1.80
C LEU A 83 -2.90 -7.05 1.82
N ARG A 84 -4.11 -7.38 2.29
CA ARG A 84 -5.20 -6.41 2.47
C ARG A 84 -4.81 -5.31 3.45
N ARG A 85 -4.21 -5.67 4.60
CA ARG A 85 -3.77 -4.69 5.62
C ARG A 85 -2.75 -3.72 5.04
N GLU A 86 -1.83 -4.21 4.22
CA GLU A 86 -0.84 -3.37 3.55
C GLU A 86 -1.51 -2.35 2.61
N LEU A 87 -2.44 -2.80 1.77
CA LEU A 87 -3.20 -1.93 0.86
C LEU A 87 -4.01 -0.86 1.62
N GLN A 88 -4.66 -1.26 2.72
CA GLN A 88 -5.40 -0.34 3.60
C GLN A 88 -4.47 0.67 4.27
N PHE A 89 -3.28 0.25 4.69
CA PHE A 89 -2.29 1.14 5.28
C PHE A 89 -1.81 2.18 4.27
N MET A 90 -1.52 1.77 3.02
CA MET A 90 -1.16 2.73 1.97
C MET A 90 -2.28 3.74 1.67
N LEU A 91 -3.56 3.37 1.77
CA LEU A 91 -4.67 4.34 1.65
C LEU A 91 -4.65 5.40 2.77
N LYS A 92 -4.22 5.04 3.98
CA LYS A 92 -4.07 6.00 5.08
C LYS A 92 -2.87 6.92 4.84
N VAL A 93 -1.77 6.36 4.33
CA VAL A 93 -0.53 7.09 4.05
C VAL A 93 -0.75 8.21 3.03
N VAL A 94 -1.57 7.99 1.99
CA VAL A 94 -1.79 9.01 0.95
C VAL A 94 -2.68 10.17 1.40
N ASP A 95 -3.30 10.08 2.58
CA ASP A 95 -4.08 11.18 3.16
C ASP A 95 -3.20 12.22 3.86
N ILE A 96 -2.21 12.74 3.13
CA ILE A 96 -1.29 13.78 3.60
C ILE A 96 -1.95 15.15 3.47
N ASN A 97 -2.03 15.91 4.57
CA ASN A 97 -2.73 17.20 4.59
C ASN A 97 -2.15 18.24 3.63
N ALA A 98 -0.84 18.20 3.39
CA ALA A 98 -0.17 19.13 2.49
C ALA A 98 -0.32 18.79 0.99
N ILE A 99 -0.93 17.66 0.63
CA ILE A 99 -1.23 17.31 -0.76
C ILE A 99 -2.64 17.82 -1.12
N PRO A 100 -2.83 18.52 -2.26
CA PRO A 100 -4.15 18.95 -2.67
C PRO A 100 -5.08 17.77 -2.97
N VAL A 101 -6.39 18.02 -2.86
CA VAL A 101 -7.44 16.99 -2.92
C VAL A 101 -7.40 16.19 -4.22
N LYS A 102 -7.08 16.84 -5.35
CA LYS A 102 -7.01 16.19 -6.66
C LYS A 102 -5.97 15.07 -6.66
N GLU A 103 -4.74 15.39 -6.27
CA GLU A 103 -3.61 14.45 -6.25
C GLU A 103 -3.82 13.36 -5.21
N LYS A 104 -4.39 13.68 -4.04
CA LYS A 104 -4.81 12.66 -3.06
C LYS A 104 -5.80 11.67 -3.65
N THR A 105 -6.78 12.16 -4.40
CA THR A 105 -7.80 11.31 -5.05
C THR A 105 -7.16 10.41 -6.10
N GLU A 106 -6.24 10.94 -6.91
CA GLU A 106 -5.51 10.15 -7.91
C GLU A 106 -4.65 9.05 -7.25
N LEU A 107 -3.91 9.37 -6.19
CA LEU A 107 -3.11 8.40 -5.43
C LEU A 107 -3.98 7.31 -4.79
N ARG A 108 -5.12 7.71 -4.19
CA ARG A 108 -6.08 6.77 -3.61
C ARG A 108 -6.63 5.82 -4.68
N ASN A 109 -7.05 6.34 -5.82
CA ASN A 109 -7.56 5.55 -6.94
C ASN A 109 -6.51 4.58 -7.50
N MET A 110 -5.24 4.98 -7.56
CA MET A 110 -4.15 4.10 -7.95
C MET A 110 -4.08 2.86 -7.04
N ILE A 111 -4.16 3.04 -5.71
CA ILE A 111 -4.10 1.94 -4.74
C ILE A 111 -5.36 1.06 -4.84
N ILE A 112 -6.55 1.66 -4.97
CA ILE A 112 -7.81 0.91 -5.14
C ILE A 112 -7.75 0.07 -6.41
N ASN A 113 -7.34 0.65 -7.54
CA ASN A 113 -7.22 -0.05 -8.81
C ASN A 113 -6.22 -1.20 -8.71
N GLN A 114 -5.07 -1.00 -8.06
CA GLN A 114 -4.10 -2.06 -7.83
C GLN A 114 -4.69 -3.19 -6.97
N SER A 115 -5.46 -2.89 -5.92
CA SER A 115 -6.13 -3.92 -5.11
C SER A 115 -7.13 -4.76 -5.91
N ASN A 116 -7.85 -4.12 -6.84
CA ASN A 116 -8.78 -4.80 -7.74
C ASN A 116 -8.04 -5.69 -8.74
N SER A 117 -6.97 -5.20 -9.35
CA SER A 117 -6.15 -6.00 -10.28
C SER A 117 -5.49 -7.20 -9.60
N ILE A 118 -5.04 -7.06 -8.35
CA ILE A 118 -4.53 -8.19 -7.55
C ILE A 118 -5.66 -9.20 -7.30
N GLN A 119 -6.85 -8.74 -6.86
CA GLN A 119 -8.00 -9.61 -6.63
C GLN A 119 -8.38 -10.41 -7.88
N GLU A 120 -8.48 -9.76 -9.03
CA GLU A 120 -8.79 -10.41 -10.31
C GLU A 120 -7.73 -11.45 -10.69
N SER A 121 -6.45 -11.16 -10.43
CA SER A 121 -5.35 -12.08 -10.71
C SER A 121 -5.40 -13.32 -9.80
N LEU A 122 -5.73 -13.13 -8.52
CA LEU A 122 -5.94 -14.22 -7.57
C LEU A 122 -7.11 -15.11 -8.00
N GLU A 123 -8.25 -14.50 -8.34
CA GLU A 123 -9.44 -15.24 -8.79
C GLU A 123 -9.14 -16.08 -10.04
N LYS A 124 -8.48 -15.50 -11.05
CA LYS A 124 -8.04 -16.23 -12.26
C LYS A 124 -7.10 -17.39 -11.94
N SER A 125 -6.13 -17.19 -11.04
CA SER A 125 -5.20 -18.26 -10.67
C SER A 125 -5.90 -19.46 -10.00
N SER A 126 -6.98 -19.18 -9.27
CA SER A 126 -7.75 -20.19 -8.54
C SER A 126 -8.61 -21.09 -9.43
N GLU A 127 -8.88 -20.70 -10.66
CA GLU A 127 -9.71 -21.49 -11.60
C GLU A 127 -9.07 -22.82 -11.97
N SER A 128 -7.75 -22.93 -11.82
CA SER A 128 -7.00 -24.18 -12.04
C SER A 128 -7.18 -25.22 -10.93
N ASP A 129 -7.67 -24.82 -9.75
CA ASP A 129 -7.98 -25.73 -8.63
C ASP A 129 -9.33 -26.43 -8.86
N ARG A 130 -9.27 -27.73 -9.18
CA ARG A 130 -10.45 -28.56 -9.47
C ARG A 130 -11.39 -28.72 -8.27
N SER A 131 -10.90 -28.54 -7.05
CA SER A 131 -11.74 -28.66 -5.85
C SER A 131 -12.64 -27.44 -5.62
N GLY A 132 -12.33 -26.30 -6.26
CA GLY A 132 -13.01 -25.02 -6.07
C GLY A 132 -12.76 -24.37 -4.69
N LYS A 133 -11.96 -25.02 -3.85
CA LYS A 133 -11.70 -24.63 -2.47
C LYS A 133 -10.89 -23.34 -2.42
N LEU A 134 -9.87 -23.23 -3.26
CA LEU A 134 -9.05 -22.03 -3.37
C LEU A 134 -9.87 -20.82 -3.84
N SER A 135 -10.77 -21.03 -4.81
CA SER A 135 -11.68 -19.98 -5.29
C SER A 135 -12.60 -19.49 -4.18
N SER A 136 -13.14 -20.40 -3.36
CA SER A 136 -13.95 -20.05 -2.18
C SER A 136 -13.16 -19.22 -1.18
N ILE A 137 -11.94 -19.62 -0.83
CA ILE A 137 -11.08 -18.90 0.12
C ILE A 137 -10.81 -17.48 -0.36
N ILE A 138 -10.41 -17.29 -1.63
CA ILE A 138 -10.09 -15.99 -2.20
C ILE A 138 -11.31 -15.07 -2.23
N LYS A 139 -12.49 -15.59 -2.62
CA LYS A 139 -13.74 -14.80 -2.68
C LYS A 139 -14.23 -14.36 -1.31
N ASN A 140 -14.01 -15.17 -0.28
CA ASN A 140 -14.36 -14.85 1.10
C ASN A 140 -13.30 -13.99 1.81
N ASN A 141 -12.08 -13.91 1.26
CA ASN A 141 -10.96 -13.18 1.82
C ASN A 141 -10.37 -12.17 0.84
N LYS A 142 -11.23 -11.37 0.18
CA LYS A 142 -10.83 -10.41 -0.87
C LYS A 142 -9.76 -9.43 -0.46
N VAL A 143 -8.78 -9.11 -1.30
CA VAL A 143 -7.76 -8.10 -0.97
C VAL A 143 -8.15 -6.67 -1.36
N THR A 144 -9.31 -6.50 -2.00
CA THR A 144 -9.85 -5.20 -2.44
C THR A 144 -10.02 -4.23 -1.27
N VAL A 145 -9.68 -2.96 -1.49
CA VAL A 145 -9.84 -1.87 -0.53
C VAL A 145 -10.68 -0.74 -1.13
N GLN A 146 -11.25 0.12 -0.28
CA GLN A 146 -12.18 1.17 -0.68
C GLN A 146 -11.80 2.53 -0.16
#